data_AF-X1QNI2-F1
#
_entry.id   AF-X1QNI2-F1
#
_cell.length_a   1.000
_cell.length_b   1.000
_cell.length_c   1.000
_cell.angle_alpha   90.00
_cell.angle_beta   90.00
_cell.angle_gamma   90.00
#
_symmetry.space_group_name_H-M   'P 1'
#
loop_
_entity.id
_entity.type
_entity.pdbx_description
1 polymer ?
#
loop_
_entity_poly.entity_id
_entity_poly.type
_entity_poly.pdbx_seq_one_letter_code
_entity_poly.pdbx_strand_id
1 'polypeptide(L)'
;MSNGTGKEEHEYPNIVERFGEVFQKLGIKKHEGYVDHCAKGDLENLEDVEKKLYEMGLHPSLRNQVINFWAAEIKQPVPEKLQKRLTEERGLKPRGGAEG
;
A
#
# COMPACT_ATOMS: atom_id res chain seq x y z
N MET A 1 43.75 -9.20 12.74
CA MET A 1 43.06 -10.13 11.82
C MET A 1 41.56 -9.89 12.00
N SER A 2 40.90 -9.55 10.90
CA SER A 2 39.54 -9.02 10.83
C SER A 2 38.50 -10.08 11.20
N ASN A 3 37.58 -9.75 12.12
CA ASN A 3 36.36 -10.54 12.33
C ASN A 3 35.22 -9.75 11.69
N GLY A 4 34.64 -10.33 10.63
CA GLY A 4 33.82 -9.65 9.63
C GLY A 4 32.61 -8.92 10.21
N THR A 5 32.65 -7.59 10.12
CA THR A 5 31.46 -6.75 10.03
C THR A 5 30.85 -6.96 8.65
N GLY A 6 30.18 -8.10 8.45
CA GLY A 6 29.35 -8.38 7.29
C GLY A 6 27.92 -7.93 7.53
N LYS A 7 27.72 -6.69 8.02
CA LYS A 7 26.45 -6.01 7.81
C LYS A 7 26.62 -5.31 6.48
N GLU A 8 26.14 -5.95 5.43
CA GLU A 8 25.80 -5.20 4.22
C GLU A 8 24.68 -4.24 4.61
N GLU A 9 25.07 -3.10 5.19
CA GLU A 9 24.31 -1.86 5.21
C GLU A 9 24.22 -1.36 3.77
N HIS A 10 23.55 -2.14 2.92
CA HIS A 10 22.76 -1.50 1.90
C HIS A 10 21.66 -0.79 2.67
N GLU A 11 21.84 0.53 2.86
CA GLU A 11 20.79 1.47 3.16
C GLU A 11 19.69 1.27 2.10
N TYR A 12 18.82 0.30 2.33
CA TYR A 12 17.51 0.30 1.70
C TYR A 12 16.86 1.61 2.16
N PRO A 13 16.36 2.46 1.25
CA PRO A 13 15.53 3.57 1.67
C PRO A 13 14.44 2.98 2.56
N ASN A 14 14.22 3.61 3.72
CA ASN A 14 13.37 3.07 4.78
C ASN A 14 12.06 2.59 4.14
N ILE A 15 11.63 1.36 4.42
CA ILE A 15 10.42 0.77 3.80
C ILE A 15 9.21 1.71 3.92
N VAL A 16 9.16 2.50 4.99
CA VAL A 16 8.18 3.56 5.24
C VAL A 16 8.30 4.71 4.23
N GLU A 17 9.51 5.18 3.94
CA GLU A 17 9.76 6.24 2.95
C GLU A 17 9.37 5.77 1.54
N ARG A 18 9.81 4.57 1.15
CA ARG A 18 9.44 3.96 -0.15
C ARG A 18 7.93 3.79 -0.27
N PHE A 19 7.26 3.39 0.81
CA PHE A 19 5.81 3.30 0.84
C PHE A 19 5.17 4.69 0.66
N GLY A 20 5.71 5.72 1.31
CA GLY A 20 5.29 7.10 1.12
C GLY A 20 5.41 7.60 -0.32
N GLU A 21 6.48 7.22 -1.03
CA GLU A 21 6.66 7.55 -2.44
C GLU A 21 5.52 6.99 -3.33
N VAL A 22 4.94 5.84 -2.99
CA VAL A 22 3.78 5.29 -3.73
C VAL A 22 2.61 6.28 -3.74
N PHE A 23 2.32 6.90 -2.60
CA PHE A 23 1.23 7.87 -2.51
C PHE A 23 1.57 9.17 -3.23
N GLN A 24 2.84 9.58 -3.22
CA GLN A 24 3.31 10.74 -3.98
C GLN A 24 3.16 10.50 -5.49
N LYS A 25 3.56 9.33 -5.99
CA LYS A 25 3.38 8.90 -7.38
C LYS A 25 1.90 8.87 -7.79
N LEU A 26 1.01 8.52 -6.86
CA LEU A 26 -0.45 8.51 -7.07
C LEU A 26 -1.13 9.87 -6.84
N GLY A 27 -0.39 10.91 -6.44
CA GLY A 27 -0.94 12.25 -6.18
C GLY A 27 -1.87 12.32 -4.96
N ILE A 28 -1.77 11.38 -4.02
CA ILE A 28 -2.63 11.32 -2.83
C ILE A 28 -2.15 12.35 -1.80
N LYS A 29 -2.98 13.36 -1.55
CA LYS A 29 -2.74 14.38 -0.52
C LYS A 29 -2.89 13.77 0.89
N LYS A 30 -2.11 14.25 1.86
CA LYS A 30 -2.08 13.76 3.26
C LYS A 30 -1.63 12.30 3.41
N HIS A 31 -0.71 11.86 2.54
CA HIS A 31 -0.19 10.49 2.58
C HIS A 31 0.52 10.13 3.89
N GLU A 32 1.12 11.12 4.56
CA GLU A 32 1.86 10.94 5.81
C GLU A 32 1.03 10.22 6.89
N GLY A 33 -0.27 10.53 7.01
CA GLY A 33 -1.16 9.88 7.96
C GLY A 33 -1.46 8.41 7.61
N TYR A 34 -1.59 8.11 6.31
CA TYR A 34 -1.76 6.72 5.86
C TYR A 34 -0.47 5.92 6.05
N VAL A 35 0.68 6.53 5.73
CA VAL A 35 2.00 5.92 5.87
C VAL A 35 2.31 5.63 7.34
N ASP A 36 2.10 6.59 8.25
CA ASP A 36 2.27 6.38 9.70
C ASP A 36 1.37 5.26 10.23
N HIS A 37 0.11 5.20 9.79
CA HIS A 37 -0.81 4.16 10.21
C HIS A 37 -0.41 2.77 9.69
N CYS A 38 0.05 2.69 8.43
CA CYS A 38 0.56 1.46 7.81
C CYS A 38 1.88 1.00 8.43
N ALA A 39 2.78 1.93 8.75
CA ALA A 39 4.07 1.66 9.40
C ALA A 39 3.92 1.08 10.83
N LYS A 40 2.74 1.22 11.46
CA LYS A 40 2.42 0.58 12.75
C LYS A 40 2.08 -0.92 12.62
N GLY A 41 1.98 -1.46 11.41
CA GLY A 41 1.85 -2.91 11.19
C GLY A 41 2.90 -3.40 10.22
N ASP A 42 2.50 -4.29 9.33
CA ASP A 42 3.43 -4.99 8.45
C ASP A 42 3.30 -4.48 7.02
N LEU A 43 4.26 -3.65 6.60
CA LEU A 43 4.27 -3.09 5.25
C LEU A 43 4.56 -4.16 4.19
N GLU A 44 5.19 -5.29 4.52
CA GLU A 44 5.41 -6.36 3.56
C GLU A 44 4.13 -7.20 3.34
N ASN A 45 3.24 -7.24 4.33
CA ASN A 45 1.95 -7.90 4.25
C ASN A 45 0.90 -7.01 3.59
N LEU A 46 0.67 -7.24 2.30
CA LEU A 46 -0.32 -6.52 1.50
C LEU A 46 -1.75 -6.55 2.08
N GLU A 47 -2.14 -7.61 2.81
CA GLU A 47 -3.46 -7.68 3.46
C GLU A 47 -3.54 -6.75 4.68
N ASP A 48 -2.46 -6.62 5.45
CA ASP A 48 -2.39 -5.69 6.59
C ASP A 48 -2.40 -4.24 6.09
N VAL A 49 -1.61 -3.96 5.04
CA VAL A 49 -1.60 -2.65 4.37
C VAL A 49 -2.99 -2.30 3.85
N GLU A 50 -3.68 -3.20 3.14
CA GLU A 50 -5.01 -2.90 2.61
C GLU A 50 -6.02 -2.64 3.72
N LYS A 51 -6.02 -3.47 4.75
CA LYS A 51 -6.90 -3.32 5.92
C LYS A 51 -6.69 -1.95 6.59
N LYS A 52 -5.45 -1.55 6.80
CA LYS A 52 -5.12 -0.26 7.43
C LYS A 52 -5.55 0.93 6.58
N LEU A 53 -5.39 0.82 5.26
CA LEU A 53 -5.90 1.84 4.33
C LEU A 53 -7.43 1.89 4.33
N TYR A 54 -8.09 0.75 4.48
CA TYR A 54 -9.55 0.66 4.64
C TYR A 54 -10.01 1.33 5.94
N GLU A 55 -9.34 1.04 7.07
CA GLU A 55 -9.64 1.63 8.39
C GLU A 55 -9.49 3.16 8.39
N MET A 56 -8.52 3.69 7.63
CA MET A 56 -8.32 5.12 7.44
C MET A 56 -9.30 5.76 6.43
N GLY A 57 -10.18 4.96 5.81
CA GLY A 57 -11.19 5.45 4.88
C GLY A 57 -10.65 5.80 3.49
N LEU A 58 -9.48 5.28 3.08
CA LEU A 58 -8.97 5.51 1.72
C LEU A 58 -9.92 4.86 0.72
N HIS A 59 -10.29 5.57 -0.35
CA HIS A 59 -11.25 5.09 -1.35
C HIS A 59 -10.78 3.77 -2.00
N PRO A 60 -11.66 2.77 -2.22
CA PRO A 60 -11.27 1.43 -2.72
C PRO A 60 -10.47 1.47 -4.03
N SER A 61 -10.80 2.38 -4.96
CA SER A 61 -10.02 2.53 -6.20
C SER A 61 -8.59 3.05 -5.96
N LEU A 62 -8.38 3.87 -4.93
CA LEU A 62 -7.05 4.33 -4.52
C LEU A 62 -6.32 3.24 -3.72
N ARG A 63 -7.00 2.52 -2.81
CA ARG A 63 -6.41 1.37 -2.11
C ARG A 63 -5.89 0.34 -3.10
N ASN A 64 -6.70 -0.02 -4.10
CA ASN A 64 -6.27 -0.94 -5.16
C ASN A 64 -5.00 -0.44 -5.86
N GLN A 65 -4.92 0.84 -6.22
CA GLN A 65 -3.73 1.40 -6.85
C GLN A 65 -2.52 1.34 -5.91
N VAL A 66 -2.65 1.79 -4.66
CA VAL A 66 -1.58 1.74 -3.66
C VAL A 66 -1.07 0.31 -3.47
N ILE A 67 -1.97 -0.67 -3.29
CA ILE A 67 -1.60 -2.08 -3.09
C ILE A 67 -0.89 -2.64 -4.31
N ASN A 68 -1.38 -2.41 -5.53
CA ASN A 68 -0.72 -2.92 -6.75
C ASN A 68 0.66 -2.27 -6.96
N PHE A 69 0.79 -0.97 -6.74
CA PHE A 69 2.08 -0.28 -6.84
C PHE A 69 3.05 -0.77 -5.77
N TRP A 70 2.57 -0.88 -4.53
CA TRP A 70 3.41 -1.31 -3.43
C TRP A 70 3.87 -2.75 -3.59
N ALA A 71 2.98 -3.65 -4.00
CA ALA A 71 3.30 -5.03 -4.36
C ALA A 71 4.42 -5.10 -5.42
N ALA A 72 4.35 -4.25 -6.46
CA ALA A 72 5.41 -4.13 -7.46
C ALA A 72 6.72 -3.59 -6.88
N GLU A 73 6.68 -2.60 -5.99
CA GLU A 73 7.84 -2.00 -5.32
C GLU A 73 8.57 -3.00 -4.40
N ILE A 74 7.82 -3.84 -3.66
CA ILE A 74 8.39 -4.90 -2.80
C ILE A 74 8.60 -6.22 -3.55
N LYS A 75 8.29 -6.27 -4.85
CA LYS A 75 8.39 -7.46 -5.72
C LYS A 75 7.63 -8.67 -5.18
N GLN A 76 6.47 -8.44 -4.55
CA GLN A 76 5.59 -9.50 -4.06
C GLN A 76 4.32 -9.59 -4.92
N PRO A 77 3.79 -10.80 -5.17
CA PRO A 77 2.51 -10.95 -5.84
C PRO A 77 1.37 -10.49 -4.91
N VAL A 78 0.36 -9.81 -5.48
CA VAL A 78 -0.88 -9.53 -4.76
C VAL A 78 -1.62 -10.85 -4.53
N PRO A 79 -2.00 -11.20 -3.29
CA PRO A 79 -2.77 -12.42 -3.02
C PRO A 79 -4.08 -12.43 -3.81
N GLU A 80 -4.45 -13.56 -4.41
CA GLU A 80 -5.64 -13.67 -5.26
C GLU A 80 -6.93 -13.27 -4.52
N LYS A 81 -7.03 -13.62 -3.23
CA LYS A 81 -8.14 -13.21 -2.36
C LYS A 81 -8.23 -11.69 -2.21
N LEU A 82 -7.09 -11.03 -2.04
CA LEU A 82 -7.00 -9.57 -1.92
C LEU A 82 -7.33 -8.92 -3.26
N GLN A 83 -6.78 -9.43 -4.36
CA GLN A 83 -7.04 -8.93 -5.71
C GLN A 83 -8.52 -9.03 -6.09
N LYS A 84 -9.18 -10.14 -5.72
CA LYS A 84 -10.62 -10.33 -5.93
C LYS A 84 -11.42 -9.28 -5.15
N ARG A 85 -11.15 -9.09 -3.86
CA ARG A 85 -11.82 -8.07 -3.02
C ARG A 85 -11.67 -6.65 -3.60
N LEU A 86 -10.44 -6.26 -3.96
CA LEU A 86 -10.16 -4.95 -4.55
C LEU A 86 -10.87 -4.75 -5.89
N THR A 87 -11.04 -5.82 -6.67
CA THR A 87 -11.77 -5.79 -7.95
C THR A 87 -13.28 -5.72 -7.75
N GLU A 88 -13.84 -6.48 -6.81
CA GLU A 88 -15.26 -6.45 -6.44
C GLU A 88 -15.65 -5.07 -5.87
N GLU A 89 -14.81 -4.48 -5.03
CA GLU A 89 -15.02 -3.12 -4.50
C GLU A 89 -14.90 -2.03 -5.56
N ARG A 90 -14.10 -2.22 -6.62
CA ARG A 90 -14.10 -1.33 -7.80
C ARG A 90 -15.37 -1.49 -8.66
N GLY A 91 -15.96 -2.68 -8.67
CA GLY A 91 -17.20 -2.99 -9.40
C GLY A 91 -18.46 -2.41 -8.75
N LEU A 92 -18.39 -2.05 -7.47
CA LEU A 92 -19.42 -1.26 -6.79
C LEU A 92 -19.36 0.19 -7.30
N LYS A 93 -20.07 0.46 -8.41
CA LYS A 93 -20.43 1.81 -8.83
C LYS A 93 -20.92 2.62 -7.61
N PRO A 94 -20.57 3.92 -7.48
CA PRO A 94 -21.25 4.77 -6.52
C PRO A 94 -22.76 4.68 -6.79
N ARG A 95 -23.53 4.38 -5.75
CA ARG A 95 -24.99 4.51 -5.75
C ARG A 95 -25.30 6.01 -5.84
N GLY A 96 -25.27 6.53 -7.06
CA GLY A 96 -25.35 7.96 -7.36
C GLY A 96 -25.60 8.16 -8.84
N GLY A 97 -26.84 7.91 -9.23
CA GLY A 97 -27.37 8.05 -10.57
C GLY A 97 -28.87 7.87 -10.51
N ALA A 98 -29.54 8.83 -9.86
CA ALA A 98 -30.87 9.20 -10.27
C ALA A 98 -30.79 9.80 -11.69
N GLU A 99 -31.93 9.77 -12.39
CA GLU A 99 -32.23 10.42 -13.69
C GLU A 99 -31.74 9.62 -14.92
N GLY A 100 -32.60 9.23 -15.88
CA GLY A 100 -34.02 9.53 -16.12
C GLY A 100 -34.61 8.60 -17.19
#